data_AF-A0A330LHD5-F1
#
_entry.id   AF-A0A330LHD5-F1
#
_cell.length_a   1.000
_cell.length_b   1.000
_cell.length_c   1.000
_cell.angle_alpha   90.00
_cell.angle_beta   90.00
_cell.angle_gamma   90.00
#
_symmetry.space_group_name_H-M   'P 1'
#
loop_
_entity.id
_entity.type
_entity.pdbx_description
1 polymer ?
#
loop_
_entity_poly.entity_id
_entity_poly.type
_entity_poly.pdbx_seq_one_letter_code
_entity_poly.pdbx_strand_id
1 'polypeptide(L)'
;MQVYEHNDPDSLRTRTHPWTDGASNPAHTYYDFRARPELIRSSIEDLQEWSAYPATETFYRLLEWLNGPESALESNDCAFSGATATTSTALSRRLQCSGRLMILYRDLSLNTSPEQIHWLTNGAAHAMSAVEPEFEGGAIGATITSVRFPTLPGPPERQQGQQLMLSFWAWGEDEAKVMTNLDRIFCNMTAALQAVSHEIHRTSSGTTPDG
;
A
#
# COMPACT_ATOMS: atom_id res chain seq x y z
N MET A 1 4.91 15.13 -5.14
CA MET A 1 5.32 14.26 -4.04
C MET A 1 6.43 13.42 -4.58
N GLN A 2 7.53 13.27 -3.84
CA GLN A 2 8.65 12.47 -4.30
C GLN A 2 8.33 10.98 -4.18
N VAL A 3 8.48 10.26 -5.29
CA VAL A 3 8.40 8.80 -5.35
C VAL A 3 9.73 8.24 -5.82
N TYR A 4 10.24 7.22 -5.15
CA TYR A 4 11.50 6.58 -5.53
C TYR A 4 11.40 5.06 -5.50
N GLU A 5 12.24 4.40 -6.30
CA GLU A 5 12.44 2.95 -6.20
C GLU A 5 13.18 2.64 -4.90
N HIS A 6 12.59 1.78 -4.06
CA HIS A 6 13.13 1.43 -2.77
C HIS A 6 13.51 -0.05 -2.73
N ASN A 7 14.74 -0.34 -2.32
CA ASN A 7 15.20 -1.71 -2.06
C ASN A 7 15.06 -2.00 -0.55
N ASP A 8 14.04 -2.78 -0.18
CA ASP A 8 13.88 -3.27 1.19
C ASP A 8 14.58 -4.64 1.34
N PRO A 9 15.65 -4.77 2.13
CA PRO A 9 16.33 -6.05 2.33
C PRO A 9 15.47 -7.13 3.01
N ASP A 10 14.40 -6.77 3.74
CA ASP A 10 13.46 -7.75 4.31
C ASP A 10 12.50 -8.34 3.26
N SER A 11 12.50 -7.82 2.03
CA SER A 11 11.74 -8.39 0.90
C SER A 11 12.25 -9.77 0.43
N LEU A 12 13.38 -10.25 0.96
CA LEU A 12 14.03 -11.50 0.55
C LEU A 12 13.29 -12.77 0.98
N ARG A 13 12.36 -12.70 1.94
CA ARG A 13 11.53 -13.85 2.33
C ARG A 13 10.25 -13.89 1.51
N THR A 14 10.02 -14.98 0.78
CA THR A 14 8.79 -15.20 0.03
C THR A 14 7.58 -15.20 0.97
N ARG A 15 6.72 -14.18 0.82
CA ARG A 15 5.45 -14.10 1.54
C ARG A 15 4.39 -14.98 0.85
N THR A 16 3.31 -15.32 1.55
CA THR A 16 2.14 -15.96 0.94
C THR A 16 0.94 -15.04 1.01
N HIS A 17 0.03 -15.14 0.05
CA HIS A 17 -1.29 -14.51 0.13
C HIS A 17 -2.38 -15.56 -0.14
N PRO A 18 -3.30 -15.81 0.80
CA PRO A 18 -3.31 -15.26 2.16
C PRO A 18 -2.10 -15.74 3.00
N TRP A 19 -1.69 -14.95 3.98
CA TRP A 19 -0.73 -15.37 5.01
C TRP A 19 -1.48 -15.83 6.26
N THR A 20 -0.83 -16.57 7.16
CA THR A 20 -1.51 -17.13 8.36
C THR A 20 -1.06 -16.44 9.64
N ASP A 21 0.25 -16.26 9.83
CA ASP A 21 0.83 -15.75 11.07
C ASP A 21 1.90 -14.68 10.81
N GLY A 22 1.93 -13.64 11.65
CA GLY A 22 2.99 -12.63 11.64
C GLY A 22 4.30 -13.17 12.21
N ALA A 23 5.43 -12.94 11.52
CA ALA A 23 6.74 -13.43 11.95
C ALA A 23 7.21 -12.87 13.31
N SER A 24 6.79 -11.65 13.65
CA SER A 24 7.13 -10.96 14.90
C SER A 24 6.12 -11.21 16.02
N ASN A 25 4.87 -11.55 15.68
CA ASN A 25 3.82 -11.81 16.65
C ASN A 25 2.76 -12.77 16.07
N PRO A 26 2.61 -13.99 16.62
CA PRO A 26 1.58 -14.94 16.19
C PRO A 26 0.15 -14.46 16.41
N ALA A 27 -0.07 -13.44 17.25
CA ALA A 27 -1.38 -12.83 17.42
C ALA A 27 -1.78 -11.93 16.23
N HIS A 28 -0.80 -11.51 15.41
CA HIS A 28 -1.07 -10.78 14.19
C HIS A 28 -1.46 -11.83 13.15
N THR A 29 -2.72 -11.75 12.72
CA THR A 29 -3.30 -12.70 11.79
C THR A 29 -3.84 -11.96 10.58
N TYR A 30 -3.88 -12.67 9.45
CA TYR A 30 -4.44 -12.14 8.24
C TYR A 30 -5.96 -12.01 8.36
N TYR A 31 -6.47 -10.84 7.96
CA TYR A 31 -7.90 -10.60 7.80
C TYR A 31 -8.22 -10.41 6.31
N ASP A 32 -9.11 -11.25 5.79
CA ASP A 32 -9.71 -11.00 4.48
C ASP A 32 -10.71 -9.84 4.59
N PHE A 33 -10.24 -8.63 4.33
CA PHE A 33 -11.05 -7.41 4.38
C PHE A 33 -12.04 -7.30 3.22
N ARG A 34 -11.86 -8.07 2.14
CA ARG A 34 -12.88 -8.13 1.08
C ARG A 34 -14.09 -8.92 1.55
N ALA A 35 -13.85 -10.02 2.26
CA ALA A 35 -14.92 -10.83 2.84
C ALA A 35 -15.52 -10.19 4.11
N ARG A 36 -14.72 -9.44 4.88
CA ARG A 36 -15.09 -8.84 6.17
C ARG A 36 -14.61 -7.39 6.31
N PRO A 37 -15.15 -6.45 5.52
CA PRO A 37 -14.72 -5.05 5.55
C PRO A 37 -14.98 -4.37 6.90
N GLU A 38 -15.95 -4.85 7.67
CA GLU A 38 -16.26 -4.34 9.02
C GLU A 38 -15.08 -4.46 10.00
N LEU A 39 -14.10 -5.31 9.72
CA LEU A 39 -12.96 -5.51 10.59
C LEU A 39 -11.85 -4.47 10.45
N ILE A 40 -11.77 -3.77 9.31
CA ILE A 40 -10.68 -2.84 8.97
C ILE A 40 -10.37 -1.87 10.11
N ARG A 41 -11.39 -1.24 10.68
CA ARG A 41 -11.22 -0.22 11.73
C ARG A 41 -10.84 -0.81 13.10
N SER A 42 -11.12 -2.09 13.31
CA SER A 42 -10.90 -2.78 14.59
C SER A 42 -9.63 -3.62 14.65
N SER A 43 -9.10 -4.02 13.50
CA SER A 43 -8.02 -5.00 13.38
C SER A 43 -6.66 -4.42 12.98
N ILE A 44 -6.56 -3.11 12.74
CA ILE A 44 -5.28 -2.44 12.46
C ILE A 44 -4.77 -1.80 13.75
N GLU A 45 -4.02 -2.56 14.52
CA GLU A 45 -3.51 -2.22 15.85
C GLU A 45 -2.55 -1.03 15.84
N ASP A 46 -1.68 -0.94 14.83
CA ASP A 46 -0.62 0.07 14.76
C ASP A 46 -1.15 1.51 14.72
N LEU A 47 -2.41 1.70 14.32
CA LEU A 47 -3.05 3.01 14.21
C LEU A 47 -3.95 3.38 15.39
N GLN A 48 -4.21 2.44 16.31
CA GLN A 48 -5.14 2.68 17.43
C GLN A 48 -4.65 3.80 18.35
N GLU A 49 -3.35 3.86 18.63
CA GLU A 49 -2.74 4.93 19.44
C GLU A 49 -2.83 6.32 18.78
N TRP A 50 -3.06 6.35 17.47
CA TRP A 50 -3.05 7.56 16.63
C TRP A 50 -4.47 7.97 16.20
N SER A 51 -5.51 7.38 16.79
CA SER A 51 -6.91 7.58 16.39
C SER A 51 -7.42 9.01 16.55
N ALA A 52 -6.73 9.85 17.33
CA ALA A 52 -7.06 11.26 17.49
C ALA A 52 -6.76 12.10 16.24
N TYR A 53 -5.91 11.60 15.33
CA TYR A 53 -5.47 12.33 14.15
C TYR A 53 -6.30 11.98 12.91
N PRO A 54 -6.65 12.97 12.05
CA PRO A 54 -7.41 12.74 10.82
C PRO A 54 -6.79 11.70 9.87
N ALA A 55 -5.45 11.62 9.85
CA ALA A 55 -4.71 10.65 9.04
C ALA A 55 -5.19 9.20 9.24
N THR A 56 -5.57 8.84 10.46
CA THR A 56 -6.04 7.49 10.79
C THR A 56 -7.37 7.18 10.09
N GLU A 57 -8.33 8.12 10.13
CA GLU A 57 -9.60 7.97 9.40
C GLU A 57 -9.39 7.94 7.88
N THR A 58 -8.50 8.80 7.37
CA THR A 58 -8.16 8.82 5.95
C THR A 58 -7.55 7.49 5.50
N PHE A 59 -6.69 6.88 6.32
CA PHE A 59 -6.13 5.57 6.03
C PHE A 59 -7.17 4.46 6.05
N TYR A 60 -8.10 4.46 7.02
CA TYR A 60 -9.19 3.49 7.04
C TYR A 60 -10.06 3.58 5.79
N ARG A 61 -10.39 4.79 5.34
CA ARG A 61 -11.14 4.98 4.08
C ARG A 61 -10.38 4.48 2.86
N LEU A 62 -9.06 4.67 2.81
CA LEU A 62 -8.22 4.09 1.77
C LEU A 62 -8.31 2.56 1.77
N LEU A 63 -8.19 1.92 2.93
CA LEU A 63 -8.31 0.46 3.05
C LEU A 63 -9.72 -0.04 2.69
N GLU A 64 -10.77 0.65 3.14
CA GLU A 64 -12.16 0.35 2.82
C GLU A 64 -12.40 0.42 1.31
N TRP A 65 -11.88 1.45 0.64
CA TRP A 65 -11.98 1.56 -0.82
C TRP A 65 -11.16 0.48 -1.54
N LEU A 66 -9.90 0.27 -1.15
CA LEU A 66 -9.03 -0.76 -1.74
C LEU A 66 -9.63 -2.16 -1.61
N ASN A 67 -10.33 -2.45 -0.51
CA ASN A 67 -10.96 -3.75 -0.28
C ASN A 67 -12.45 -3.80 -0.67
N GLY A 68 -13.04 -2.66 -1.07
CA GLY A 68 -14.44 -2.53 -1.49
C GLY A 68 -14.65 -2.77 -2.99
N PRO A 69 -15.85 -3.12 -3.47
CA PRO A 69 -16.10 -3.65 -4.82
C PRO A 69 -15.66 -2.73 -5.98
N GLU A 70 -15.46 -1.43 -5.74
CA GLU A 70 -15.11 -0.44 -6.76
C GLU A 70 -13.62 -0.41 -7.14
N SER A 71 -12.74 -1.03 -6.35
CA SER A 71 -11.31 -1.10 -6.65
C SER A 71 -10.97 -2.30 -7.53
N ALA A 72 -10.08 -2.14 -8.50
CA ALA A 72 -9.44 -3.24 -9.24
C ALA A 72 -8.27 -3.87 -8.45
N LEU A 73 -7.84 -3.17 -7.41
CA LEU A 73 -6.72 -3.50 -6.53
C LEU A 73 -7.24 -3.96 -5.17
N GLU A 74 -6.36 -4.53 -4.36
CA GLU A 74 -6.62 -5.00 -3.01
C GLU A 74 -5.42 -4.67 -2.13
N SER A 75 -5.65 -4.45 -0.83
CA SER A 75 -4.58 -4.44 0.16
C SER A 75 -4.73 -5.60 1.14
N ASN A 76 -3.65 -6.35 1.35
CA ASN A 76 -3.62 -7.56 2.16
C ASN A 76 -2.75 -7.47 3.42
N ASP A 77 -2.02 -6.36 3.59
CA ASP A 77 -1.12 -6.12 4.71
C ASP A 77 -0.72 -4.63 4.75
N CYS A 78 -0.54 -4.12 5.96
CA CYS A 78 0.01 -2.80 6.21
C CYS A 78 0.75 -2.79 7.55
N ALA A 79 1.64 -1.83 7.73
CA ALA A 79 2.27 -1.59 9.03
C ALA A 79 2.49 -0.09 9.23
N PHE A 80 2.46 0.36 10.47
CA PHE A 80 2.72 1.76 10.82
C PHE A 80 3.63 1.89 12.04
N SER A 81 4.61 2.76 11.91
CA SER A 81 5.48 3.22 12.97
C SER A 81 5.20 4.70 13.21
N GLY A 82 4.71 5.00 14.40
CA GLY A 82 4.34 6.34 14.83
C GLY A 82 5.46 7.38 14.80
N ALA A 83 5.11 8.62 15.15
CA ALA A 83 6.05 9.73 15.15
C ALA A 83 7.20 9.48 16.15
N THR A 84 8.43 9.47 15.65
CA THR A 84 9.67 9.28 16.43
C THR A 84 10.71 10.30 16.01
N ALA A 85 11.68 10.57 16.89
CA ALA A 85 12.76 11.51 16.59
C ALA A 85 13.62 11.02 15.41
N THR A 86 13.88 11.91 14.46
CA THR A 86 14.70 11.58 13.30
C THR A 86 16.14 11.33 13.75
N THR A 87 16.73 10.20 13.34
CA THR A 87 18.14 9.88 13.63
C THR A 87 19.12 10.64 12.73
N SER A 88 18.63 11.26 11.65
CA SER A 88 19.42 12.04 10.70
C SER A 88 19.47 13.51 11.11
N THR A 89 20.68 14.01 11.33
CA THR A 89 20.96 15.43 11.63
C THR A 89 20.88 16.36 10.42
N ALA A 90 20.66 15.81 9.21
CA ALA A 90 20.74 16.54 7.95
C ALA A 90 19.44 17.26 7.53
N LEU A 91 18.30 16.87 8.09
CA LEU A 91 17.01 17.53 7.86
C LEU A 91 16.66 18.37 9.08
N SER A 92 16.26 19.62 8.88
CA SER A 92 15.73 20.51 9.95
C SER A 92 14.44 19.98 10.62
N ARG A 93 13.97 18.79 10.21
CA ARG A 93 12.73 18.14 10.63
C ARG A 93 13.01 17.22 11.80
N ARG A 94 12.28 17.45 12.89
CA ARG A 94 12.59 16.87 14.21
C ARG A 94 11.97 15.50 14.41
N LEU A 95 10.83 15.24 13.78
CA LEU A 95 10.08 14.00 13.91
C LEU A 95 9.76 13.39 12.54
N GLN A 96 9.61 12.07 12.54
CA GLN A 96 9.22 11.24 11.40
C GLN A 96 8.27 10.14 11.84
N CYS A 97 7.22 9.87 11.07
CA CYS A 97 6.52 8.59 11.10
C CYS A 97 6.74 7.86 9.76
N SER A 98 6.54 6.54 9.76
CA SER A 98 6.68 5.74 8.55
C SER A 98 5.77 4.52 8.56
N GLY A 99 5.51 3.95 7.41
CA GLY A 99 4.78 2.70 7.33
C GLY A 99 4.85 2.11 5.93
N ARG A 100 4.06 1.05 5.71
CA ARG A 100 3.93 0.40 4.40
C ARG A 100 2.49 -0.02 4.15
N LEU A 101 2.14 -0.07 2.87
CA LEU A 101 0.88 -0.61 2.37
C LEU A 101 1.19 -1.60 1.24
N MET A 102 0.74 -2.83 1.38
CA MET A 102 0.87 -3.84 0.34
C MET A 102 -0.35 -3.78 -0.59
N ILE A 103 -0.11 -3.85 -1.90
CA ILE A 103 -1.11 -3.68 -2.94
C ILE A 103 -0.94 -4.77 -4.01
N LEU A 104 -2.04 -5.41 -4.37
CA LEU A 104 -2.09 -6.46 -5.40
C LEU A 104 -3.32 -6.31 -6.31
N TYR A 105 -3.27 -6.90 -7.49
CA TYR A 105 -4.45 -7.04 -8.35
C TYR A 105 -5.44 -8.03 -7.75
N ARG A 106 -6.73 -7.70 -7.77
CA ARG A 106 -7.79 -8.61 -7.29
C ARG A 106 -7.89 -9.90 -8.09
N ASP A 107 -7.68 -9.81 -9.40
CA ASP A 107 -7.42 -10.99 -10.21
C ASP A 107 -6.00 -11.46 -9.89
N LEU A 108 -5.90 -12.46 -9.02
CA LEU A 108 -4.62 -12.95 -8.54
C LEU A 108 -3.70 -13.43 -9.66
N SER A 109 -4.24 -13.85 -10.81
CA SER A 109 -3.44 -14.28 -11.96
C SER A 109 -2.59 -13.15 -12.54
N LEU A 110 -3.07 -11.90 -12.50
CA LEU A 110 -2.32 -10.74 -12.97
C LEU A 110 -1.06 -10.49 -12.13
N ASN A 111 -1.07 -10.84 -10.85
CA ASN A 111 0.10 -10.73 -9.98
C ASN A 111 1.23 -11.72 -10.34
N THR A 112 0.96 -12.71 -11.21
CA THR A 112 1.99 -13.65 -11.70
C THR A 112 2.72 -13.14 -12.94
N SER A 113 2.28 -12.03 -13.53
CA SER A 113 2.96 -11.37 -14.65
C SER A 113 3.86 -10.23 -14.13
N PRO A 114 5.19 -10.33 -14.32
CA PRO A 114 6.09 -9.24 -13.98
C PRO A 114 5.75 -7.95 -14.72
N GLU A 115 5.28 -8.03 -15.97
CA GLU A 115 4.91 -6.88 -16.78
C GLU A 115 3.74 -6.11 -16.17
N GLN A 116 2.71 -6.82 -15.69
CA GLN A 116 1.57 -6.20 -15.01
C GLN A 116 2.00 -5.51 -13.71
N ILE A 117 2.88 -6.15 -12.92
CA ILE A 117 3.35 -5.56 -11.67
C ILE A 117 4.26 -4.35 -11.91
N HIS A 118 5.10 -4.36 -12.94
CA HIS A 118 5.86 -3.18 -13.35
C HIS A 118 4.93 -2.06 -13.85
N TRP A 119 3.89 -2.40 -14.61
CA TRP A 119 2.90 -1.42 -15.05
C TRP A 119 2.18 -0.77 -13.87
N LEU A 120 1.72 -1.58 -12.90
CA LEU A 120 1.09 -1.08 -11.66
C LEU A 120 2.04 -0.15 -10.89
N THR A 121 3.30 -0.58 -10.72
CA THR A 121 4.32 0.19 -9.99
C THR A 121 4.58 1.54 -10.66
N ASN A 122 4.82 1.53 -11.98
CA ASN A 122 5.08 2.75 -12.74
C ASN A 122 3.86 3.66 -12.83
N GLY A 123 2.67 3.08 -13.02
CA GLY A 123 1.40 3.81 -13.06
C GLY A 123 1.11 4.50 -11.73
N ALA A 124 1.27 3.80 -10.61
CA ALA A 124 1.11 4.36 -9.27
C ALA A 124 2.14 5.47 -9.00
N ALA A 125 3.42 5.24 -9.30
CA ALA A 125 4.48 6.24 -9.10
C ALA A 125 4.25 7.51 -9.94
N HIS A 126 3.85 7.33 -11.20
CA HIS A 126 3.54 8.44 -12.10
C HIS A 126 2.33 9.25 -11.59
N ALA A 127 1.23 8.57 -11.25
CA ALA A 127 0.02 9.21 -10.73
C ALA A 127 0.31 9.98 -9.42
N MET A 128 1.01 9.37 -8.47
CA MET A 128 1.38 10.01 -7.20
C MET A 128 2.27 11.24 -7.39
N SER A 129 3.20 11.19 -8.33
CA SER A 129 4.06 12.33 -8.65
C SER A 129 3.28 13.51 -9.24
N ALA A 130 2.16 13.23 -9.92
CA ALA A 130 1.30 14.22 -10.54
C ALA A 130 0.25 14.85 -9.60
N VAL A 131 -0.20 14.14 -8.55
CA VAL A 131 -1.26 14.65 -7.64
C VAL A 131 -0.84 15.95 -6.94
N GLU A 132 0.37 15.98 -6.37
CA GLU A 132 0.84 17.15 -5.63
C GLU A 132 2.36 17.33 -5.75
N PRO A 133 2.88 17.78 -6.91
CA PRO A 133 4.32 17.76 -7.23
C PRO A 133 5.21 18.44 -6.18
N GLU A 134 4.74 19.57 -5.63
CA GLU A 134 5.47 20.43 -4.68
C GLU A 134 5.37 19.96 -3.22
N PHE A 135 4.71 18.83 -2.93
CA PHE A 135 4.64 18.32 -1.57
C PHE A 135 6.01 17.82 -1.09
N GLU A 136 6.57 18.53 -0.11
CA GLU A 136 7.86 18.19 0.51
C GLU A 136 7.71 17.51 1.88
N GLY A 137 6.51 17.51 2.47
CA GLY A 137 6.26 17.03 3.85
C GLY A 137 6.35 15.52 4.04
N GLY A 138 6.59 14.78 2.96
CA GLY A 138 6.61 13.32 2.94
C GLY A 138 7.18 12.76 1.65
N ALA A 139 7.41 11.44 1.64
CA ALA A 139 7.85 10.71 0.47
C ALA A 139 7.20 9.32 0.43
N ILE A 140 7.16 8.74 -0.77
CA ILE A 140 6.72 7.37 -0.99
C ILE A 140 7.84 6.59 -1.70
N GLY A 141 8.08 5.37 -1.23
CA GLY A 141 8.97 4.41 -1.85
C GLY A 141 8.13 3.29 -2.45
N ALA A 142 8.41 2.92 -3.69
CA ALA A 142 7.78 1.79 -4.35
C ALA A 142 8.76 0.62 -4.41
N THR A 143 8.32 -0.55 -3.96
CA THR A 143 9.11 -1.79 -3.96
C THR A 143 8.26 -2.93 -4.50
N ILE A 144 8.80 -3.70 -5.45
CA ILE A 144 8.16 -4.94 -5.90
C ILE A 144 8.60 -6.07 -4.97
N THR A 145 7.64 -6.79 -4.39
CA THR A 145 7.90 -7.87 -3.43
C THR A 145 7.41 -9.21 -3.95
N SER A 146 8.18 -10.28 -3.77
CA SER A 146 7.80 -11.63 -4.19
C SER A 146 6.76 -12.25 -3.25
N VAL A 147 5.72 -12.84 -3.84
CA VAL A 147 4.60 -13.45 -3.12
C VAL A 147 4.20 -14.75 -3.80
N ARG A 148 3.85 -15.75 -3.01
CA ARG A 148 3.19 -16.95 -3.48
C ARG A 148 1.68 -16.88 -3.24
N PHE A 149 0.91 -17.22 -4.27
CA PHE A 149 -0.55 -17.24 -4.29
C PHE A 149 -1.05 -18.70 -4.33
N PRO A 150 -1.04 -19.44 -3.19
CA PRO A 150 -1.38 -20.87 -3.15
C PRO A 150 -2.82 -21.20 -3.57
N THR A 151 -3.72 -20.21 -3.60
CA THR A 151 -5.11 -20.35 -4.05
C THR A 151 -5.23 -20.43 -5.58
N LEU A 152 -4.19 -20.02 -6.33
CA LEU A 152 -4.16 -20.19 -7.79
C LEU A 152 -3.98 -21.67 -8.16
N PRO A 153 -4.65 -22.15 -9.23
CA PRO A 153 -4.51 -23.53 -9.67
C PRO A 153 -3.15 -23.80 -10.30
N GLY A 154 -2.70 -25.06 -10.22
CA GLY A 154 -1.46 -25.53 -10.86
C GLY A 154 -0.31 -25.74 -9.88
N PRO A 155 0.89 -26.05 -10.40
CA PRO A 155 2.06 -26.35 -9.57
C PRO A 155 2.63 -25.06 -8.94
N PRO A 156 3.43 -25.16 -7.86
CA PRO A 156 3.92 -24.01 -7.10
C PRO A 156 4.60 -22.91 -7.92
N GLU A 157 5.23 -23.25 -9.04
CA GLU A 157 5.91 -22.30 -9.93
C GLU A 157 4.91 -21.35 -10.60
N ARG A 158 3.69 -21.81 -10.90
CA ARG A 158 2.61 -20.96 -11.45
C ARG A 158 1.90 -20.14 -10.38
N GLN A 159 2.17 -20.41 -9.11
CA GLN A 159 1.66 -19.67 -7.96
C GLN A 159 2.62 -18.56 -7.54
N GLN A 160 3.80 -18.46 -8.15
CA GLN A 160 4.75 -17.38 -7.86
C GLN A 160 4.33 -16.11 -8.58
N GLY A 161 4.33 -15.01 -7.85
CA GLY A 161 4.04 -13.70 -8.37
C GLY A 161 4.67 -12.61 -7.52
N GLN A 162 4.16 -11.41 -7.68
CA GLN A 162 4.67 -10.23 -7.02
C GLN A 162 3.51 -9.32 -6.57
N GLN A 163 3.78 -8.45 -5.62
CA GLN A 163 2.87 -7.38 -5.22
C GLN A 163 3.65 -6.07 -5.02
N LEU A 164 2.97 -4.96 -5.14
CA LEU A 164 3.54 -3.64 -4.91
C LEU A 164 3.50 -3.32 -3.41
N MET A 165 4.64 -2.97 -2.83
CA MET A 165 4.73 -2.34 -1.52
C MET A 165 4.94 -0.85 -1.71
N LEU A 166 4.08 -0.05 -1.07
CA LEU A 166 4.26 1.39 -0.94
C LEU A 166 4.71 1.69 0.48
N SER A 167 6.00 1.99 0.64
CA SER A 167 6.54 2.54 1.88
C SER A 167 6.29 4.05 1.91
N PHE A 168 5.93 4.60 3.06
CA PHE A 168 5.69 6.03 3.20
C PHE A 168 6.42 6.60 4.42
N TRP A 169 6.79 7.87 4.31
CA TRP A 169 7.41 8.65 5.36
C TRP A 169 6.78 10.03 5.41
N ALA A 170 6.42 10.50 6.60
CA ALA A 170 5.99 11.86 6.83
C ALA A 170 6.88 12.52 7.88
N TRP A 171 7.14 13.82 7.72
CA TRP A 171 8.03 14.58 8.59
C TRP A 171 7.39 15.86 9.10
N GLY A 172 7.87 16.37 10.23
CA GLY A 172 7.40 17.63 10.81
C GLY A 172 8.28 18.15 11.94
N GLU A 173 8.07 19.41 12.33
CA GLU A 173 8.67 20.01 13.52
C GLU A 173 8.09 19.46 14.83
N ASP A 174 6.85 18.97 14.79
CA ASP A 174 6.13 18.35 15.91
C ASP A 174 5.18 17.23 15.43
N GLU A 175 4.57 16.53 16.38
CA GLU A 175 3.70 15.38 16.12
C GLU A 175 2.48 15.76 15.28
N ALA A 176 1.84 16.88 15.59
CA ALA A 176 0.67 17.36 14.85
C ALA A 176 1.01 17.64 13.38
N LYS A 177 2.18 18.22 13.11
CA LYS A 177 2.65 18.48 11.75
C LYS A 177 3.00 17.19 11.00
N VAL A 178 3.66 16.23 11.65
CA VAL A 178 3.91 14.89 11.09
C VAL A 178 2.59 14.25 10.66
N MET A 179 1.60 14.23 11.55
CA MET A 179 0.30 13.59 11.27
C MET A 179 -0.51 14.35 10.22
N THR A 180 -0.40 15.67 10.14
CA THR A 180 -1.00 16.47 9.05
C THR A 180 -0.37 16.13 7.70
N ASN A 181 0.95 15.95 7.65
CA ASN A 181 1.63 15.56 6.42
C ASN A 181 1.33 14.09 6.05
N LEU A 182 1.17 13.21 7.03
CA LEU A 182 0.74 11.83 6.83
C LEU A 182 -0.67 11.77 6.20
N ASP A 183 -1.61 12.57 6.70
CA ASP A 183 -2.96 12.66 6.15
C ASP A 183 -2.95 13.04 4.65
N ARG A 184 -2.10 14.02 4.28
CA ARG A 184 -1.91 14.42 2.88
C ARG A 184 -1.31 13.30 2.03
N ILE A 185 -0.35 12.54 2.55
CA ILE A 185 0.19 11.37 1.86
C ILE A 185 -0.93 10.38 1.55
N PHE A 186 -1.79 10.06 2.53
CA PHE A 186 -2.87 9.11 2.33
C PHE A 186 -3.94 9.62 1.34
N CYS A 187 -4.26 10.91 1.37
CA CYS A 187 -5.10 11.53 0.35
C CYS A 187 -4.49 11.38 -1.05
N ASN A 188 -3.19 11.68 -1.19
CA ASN A 188 -2.47 11.59 -2.46
C ASN A 188 -2.36 10.15 -2.97
N MET A 189 -2.11 9.19 -2.08
CA MET A 189 -2.14 7.75 -2.39
C MET A 189 -3.52 7.32 -2.88
N THR A 190 -4.59 7.74 -2.19
CA THR A 190 -5.96 7.40 -2.57
C THR A 190 -6.28 7.89 -3.97
N ALA A 191 -6.02 9.17 -4.26
CA ALA A 191 -6.27 9.75 -5.57
C ALA A 191 -5.48 9.05 -6.68
N ALA A 192 -4.20 8.75 -6.44
CA ALA A 192 -3.36 8.07 -7.41
C ALA A 192 -3.80 6.62 -7.68
N LEU A 193 -4.12 5.86 -6.63
CA LEU A 193 -4.56 4.48 -6.75
C LEU A 193 -5.95 4.38 -7.40
N GLN A 194 -6.84 5.33 -7.11
CA GLN A 194 -8.13 5.46 -7.81
C GLN A 194 -7.93 5.68 -9.32
N ALA A 195 -7.02 6.59 -9.71
CA ALA A 195 -6.71 6.82 -11.11
C ALA A 195 -6.18 5.56 -11.81
N VAL A 196 -5.26 4.83 -11.17
CA VAL A 196 -4.73 3.56 -11.69
C VAL A 196 -5.83 2.50 -11.78
N SER A 197 -6.67 2.37 -10.75
CA SER A 197 -7.79 1.42 -10.74
C SER A 197 -8.79 1.69 -11.87
N HIS A 198 -9.12 2.96 -12.14
CA HIS A 198 -9.99 3.32 -13.26
C HIS A 198 -9.39 2.93 -14.61
N GLU A 199 -8.08 3.10 -14.78
CA GLU A 199 -7.37 2.72 -16.01
C GLU A 199 -7.38 1.20 -16.23
N ILE A 200 -7.23 0.41 -15.17
CA ILE A 200 -7.37 -1.06 -15.21
C ILE A 200 -8.78 -1.45 -15.68
N HIS A 201 -9.83 -0.83 -15.13
CA HIS A 201 -11.20 -1.10 -15.56
C HIS A 201 -11.44 -0.71 -17.02
N ARG A 202 -10.92 0.44 -17.45
CA ARG A 202 -11.07 0.93 -18.83
C ARG A 202 -10.45 -0.03 -19.84
N THR A 203 -9.22 -0.48 -19.58
CA THR A 203 -8.52 -1.45 -20.46
C THR A 203 -9.21 -2.81 -20.49
N SER A 204 -9.76 -3.27 -19.36
CA SER A 204 -10.54 -4.51 -19.28
C SER A 204 -11.84 -4.45 -20.08
N SER A 205 -12.53 -3.30 -20.08
CA SER A 205 -13.79 -3.09 -20.82
C SER A 205 -13.64 -2.89 -22.34
N GLY A 206 -12.42 -2.59 -22.82
CA GLY A 206 -12.13 -2.33 -24.23
C GLY A 206 -11.96 -3.59 -25.09
N THR A 207 -11.99 -4.79 -24.50
CA THR A 207 -11.78 -6.06 -25.21
C THR A 207 -13.11 -6.76 -25.47
N THR A 208 -13.98 -6.13 -26.25
CA THR A 208 -15.13 -6.86 -26.86
C THR A 208 -14.68 -7.24 -28.27
N PRO A 209 -14.52 -8.53 -28.61
CA PRO A 209 -14.29 -8.90 -29.99
C PRO A 209 -15.59 -8.69 -30.76
N ASP A 210 -15.59 -7.78 -31.73
CA ASP A 210 -16.61 -7.75 -32.77
C ASP A 210 -16.59 -9.11 -33.47
N GLY A 211 -17.63 -9.89 -33.23
CA GLY A 211 -17.94 -11.13 -33.95
C GLY A 211 -18.78 -10.88 -35.19
#